data_AF-A0A2W6DCT6-F1
#
_entry.id   AF-A0A2W6DCT6-F1
#
_cell.length_a   1.000
_cell.length_b   1.000
_cell.length_c   1.000
_cell.angle_alpha   90.00
_cell.angle_beta   90.00
_cell.angle_gamma   90.00
#
_symmetry.space_group_name_H-M   'P 1'
#
loop_
_entity.id
_entity.type
_entity.pdbx_description
1 polymer ?
#
loop_
_entity_poly.entity_id
_entity_poly.type
_entity_poly.pdbx_seq_one_letter_code
_entity_poly.pdbx_strand_id
1 'polypeptide(L)'
;PPPTVSLEHLHTPQVSVREHAAVLRGRLEREGQASFRSLVSDCGHTREVVARFLALLDLYRAAMVVFDQIDPLGELCVRWTGGAQQSAAVTDPVDEPNNDGQDDEDYR
;
A
#
# COMPACT_ATOMS: atom_id res chain seq x y z
N PRO A 1 29.94 -24.94 -14.64
CA PRO A 1 29.80 -23.46 -14.73
C PRO A 1 28.44 -22.99 -14.19
N PRO A 2 28.38 -21.97 -13.31
CA PRO A 2 27.12 -21.43 -12.82
C PRO A 2 26.39 -20.67 -13.96
N PRO A 3 25.05 -20.71 -14.05
CA PRO A 3 24.32 -20.07 -15.13
C PRO A 3 24.41 -18.53 -14.99
N THR A 4 25.06 -17.90 -15.95
CA THR A 4 25.11 -16.45 -16.09
C THR A 4 23.74 -15.97 -16.58
N VAL A 5 23.03 -15.23 -15.74
CA VAL A 5 21.82 -14.52 -16.16
C VAL A 5 22.23 -13.28 -16.95
N SER A 6 22.16 -13.36 -18.29
CA SER A 6 22.39 -12.22 -19.18
C SER A 6 21.36 -11.11 -18.92
N LEU A 7 21.88 -9.93 -18.60
CA LEU A 7 21.15 -8.70 -18.33
C LEU A 7 20.76 -7.93 -19.63
N GLU A 8 20.90 -8.55 -20.81
CA GLU A 8 20.71 -7.90 -22.12
C GLU A 8 19.25 -7.62 -22.49
N HIS A 9 18.28 -8.03 -21.66
CA HIS A 9 16.86 -7.66 -21.82
C HIS A 9 16.45 -6.42 -21.01
N LEU A 10 17.41 -5.70 -20.39
CA LEU A 10 17.14 -4.57 -19.50
C LEU A 10 16.73 -3.25 -20.19
N HIS A 11 16.52 -3.24 -21.52
CA HIS A 11 16.07 -2.05 -22.24
C HIS A 11 14.53 -1.86 -22.33
N THR A 12 13.73 -2.78 -21.78
CA THR A 12 12.25 -2.63 -21.65
C THR A 12 11.61 -2.97 -20.28
N PRO A 13 12.31 -3.20 -19.13
CA PRO A 13 11.66 -3.50 -17.85
C PRO A 13 10.77 -2.38 -17.30
N GLN A 14 11.17 -1.12 -17.44
CA GLN A 14 10.43 0.01 -16.84
C GLN A 14 9.08 0.27 -17.51
N VAL A 15 8.96 -0.01 -18.81
CA VAL A 15 7.69 0.12 -19.54
C VAL A 15 6.71 -0.96 -19.04
N SER A 16 7.16 -2.21 -18.91
CA SER A 16 6.32 -3.31 -18.43
C SER A 16 5.81 -3.11 -17.00
N VAL A 17 6.63 -2.60 -16.08
CA VAL A 17 6.20 -2.35 -14.69
C VAL A 17 5.10 -1.28 -14.63
N ARG A 18 5.22 -0.21 -15.42
CA ARG A 18 4.19 0.86 -15.47
C ARG A 18 2.86 0.35 -16.04
N GLU A 19 2.91 -0.51 -17.05
CA GLU A 19 1.72 -1.15 -17.62
C GLU A 19 1.03 -2.06 -16.59
N HIS A 20 1.80 -2.90 -15.89
CA HIS A 20 1.26 -3.74 -14.82
C HIS A 20 0.67 -2.91 -13.67
N ALA A 21 1.29 -1.78 -13.32
CA ALA A 21 0.77 -0.87 -12.29
C ALA A 21 -0.58 -0.25 -12.68
N ALA A 22 -0.77 0.10 -13.96
CA ALA A 22 -2.06 0.61 -14.45
C ALA A 22 -3.17 -0.44 -14.33
N VAL A 23 -2.89 -1.69 -14.69
CA VAL A 23 -3.84 -2.81 -14.56
C VAL A 23 -4.17 -3.07 -13.08
N LEU A 24 -3.16 -3.11 -12.21
CA LEU A 24 -3.36 -3.33 -10.77
C LEU A 24 -4.19 -2.22 -10.14
N ARG A 25 -3.93 -0.96 -10.50
CA ARG A 25 -4.69 0.20 -10.01
C ARG A 25 -6.17 0.06 -10.34
N GLY A 26 -6.52 -0.13 -11.61
CA GLY A 26 -7.94 -0.25 -12.00
C GLY A 26 -8.63 -1.45 -11.36
N ARG A 27 -7.88 -2.52 -11.07
CA ARG A 27 -8.42 -3.68 -10.35
C ARG A 27 -8.64 -3.39 -8.86
N LEU A 28 -7.64 -2.86 -8.18
CA LEU A 28 -7.69 -2.55 -6.74
C LEU A 28 -8.65 -1.41 -6.42
N GLU A 29 -8.77 -0.42 -7.31
CA GLU A 29 -9.75 0.65 -7.20
C GLU A 29 -11.19 0.12 -7.24
N ARG A 30 -11.45 -0.90 -8.07
CA ARG A 30 -12.76 -1.56 -8.16
C ARG A 30 -13.05 -2.55 -7.03
N GLU A 31 -12.05 -3.33 -6.63
CA GLU A 31 -12.19 -4.42 -5.65
C GLU A 31 -11.96 -3.95 -4.20
N GLY A 32 -11.30 -2.81 -3.99
CA GLY A 32 -10.91 -2.27 -2.69
C GLY A 32 -9.74 -3.01 -2.02
N GLN A 33 -9.67 -4.32 -2.17
CA GLN A 33 -8.55 -5.15 -1.71
C GLN A 33 -8.46 -6.47 -2.49
N ALA A 34 -7.27 -7.05 -2.56
CA ALA A 34 -7.04 -8.37 -3.15
C ALA A 34 -5.78 -9.03 -2.57
N SER A 35 -5.74 -10.37 -2.57
CA SER A 35 -4.51 -11.10 -2.25
C SER A 35 -3.53 -11.06 -3.42
N PHE A 36 -2.23 -11.09 -3.14
CA PHE A 36 -1.18 -11.14 -4.16
C PHE A 36 -1.38 -12.32 -5.12
N ARG A 37 -1.81 -13.48 -4.60
CA ARG A 37 -2.13 -14.67 -5.40
C ARG A 37 -3.22 -14.40 -6.44
N SER A 38 -4.24 -13.63 -6.08
CA SER A 38 -5.30 -13.22 -7.00
C SER A 38 -4.80 -12.20 -8.04
N LEU A 39 -3.90 -11.30 -7.64
CA LEU A 39 -3.34 -10.26 -8.51
C LEU A 39 -2.34 -10.78 -9.55
N VAL A 40 -1.84 -12.01 -9.39
CA VAL A 40 -0.90 -12.67 -10.32
C VAL A 40 -1.50 -13.90 -10.98
N SER A 41 -2.80 -14.17 -10.81
CA SER A 41 -3.45 -15.37 -11.34
C SER A 41 -3.47 -15.41 -12.88
N ASP A 42 -3.37 -14.24 -13.52
CA ASP A 42 -3.31 -14.05 -14.97
C ASP A 42 -1.89 -14.09 -15.54
N CYS A 43 -0.85 -14.23 -14.71
CA CYS A 43 0.53 -14.24 -15.16
C CYS A 43 0.91 -15.57 -15.84
N GLY A 44 1.47 -15.49 -17.05
CA GLY A 44 1.90 -16.66 -17.81
C GLY A 44 3.25 -17.25 -17.38
N HIS A 45 4.10 -16.45 -16.74
CA HIS A 45 5.45 -16.87 -16.34
C HIS A 45 6.02 -16.07 -15.15
N THR A 46 7.02 -16.63 -14.47
CA THR A 46 7.64 -16.06 -13.26
C THR A 46 8.10 -14.61 -13.43
N ARG A 47 8.57 -14.22 -14.62
CA ARG A 47 9.00 -12.83 -14.88
C ARG A 47 7.84 -11.82 -14.77
N GLU A 48 6.62 -12.20 -15.15
CA GLU A 48 5.43 -11.36 -15.01
C GLU A 48 5.01 -11.25 -13.55
N VAL A 49 5.11 -12.34 -12.79
CA VAL A 49 4.84 -12.33 -11.34
C VAL A 49 5.79 -11.36 -10.63
N VAL A 50 7.09 -11.38 -11.00
CA VAL A 50 8.07 -10.42 -10.48
C VAL A 50 7.73 -8.99 -10.91
N ALA A 51 7.33 -8.77 -12.16
CA ALA A 51 6.93 -7.45 -12.64
C ALA A 51 5.67 -6.91 -11.93
N ARG A 52 4.67 -7.76 -11.67
CA ARG A 52 3.49 -7.47 -10.84
C ARG A 52 3.89 -7.06 -9.43
N PHE A 53 4.83 -7.78 -8.83
CA PHE A 53 5.32 -7.45 -7.49
C PHE A 53 6.03 -6.08 -7.49
N LEU A 54 6.94 -5.84 -8.44
CA LEU A 54 7.60 -4.54 -8.57
C LEU A 54 6.60 -3.39 -8.82
N ALA A 55 5.54 -3.64 -9.60
CA ALA A 55 4.47 -2.68 -9.82
C ALA A 55 3.67 -2.39 -8.55
N LEU A 56 3.41 -3.39 -7.70
CA LEU A 56 2.80 -3.18 -6.38
C LEU A 56 3.70 -2.33 -5.48
N LEU A 57 5.02 -2.58 -5.48
CA LEU A 57 5.96 -1.76 -4.73
C LEU A 57 5.97 -0.29 -5.24
N ASP A 58 5.81 -0.07 -6.54
CA ASP A 58 5.69 1.28 -7.11
C ASP A 58 4.40 1.98 -6.65
N LEU A 59 3.26 1.27 -6.66
CA LEU A 59 2.00 1.79 -6.12
C LEU A 59 2.08 2.11 -4.63
N TYR A 60 2.79 1.27 -3.86
CA TYR A 60 3.04 1.50 -2.43
C TYR A 60 3.92 2.74 -2.21
N ARG A 61 4.99 2.88 -3.01
CA ARG A 61 5.84 4.09 -2.99
C ARG A 61 5.06 5.36 -3.33
N ALA A 62 4.02 5.25 -4.14
CA ALA A 62 3.09 6.34 -4.47
C ALA A 62 1.93 6.50 -3.46
N ALA A 63 1.95 5.78 -2.33
CA ALA A 63 0.91 5.80 -1.30
C ALA A 63 -0.51 5.48 -1.81
N MET A 64 -0.63 4.72 -2.90
CA MET A 64 -1.91 4.30 -3.48
C MET A 64 -2.42 2.97 -2.93
N VAL A 65 -1.55 2.18 -2.29
CA VAL A 65 -1.88 0.89 -1.68
C VAL A 65 -1.13 0.71 -0.36
N VAL A 66 -1.64 -0.18 0.47
CA VAL A 66 -0.94 -0.71 1.66
C VAL A 66 -0.91 -2.24 1.61
N PHE A 67 0.08 -2.81 2.29
CA PHE A 67 0.27 -4.25 2.40
C PHE A 67 -0.07 -4.75 3.81
N ASP A 68 -0.67 -5.92 3.87
CA ASP A 68 -0.97 -6.65 5.11
C ASP A 68 -0.40 -8.07 4.96
N GLN A 69 0.54 -8.42 5.84
CA GLN A 69 1.21 -9.72 5.87
C GLN A 69 1.55 -10.09 7.32
N ILE A 70 0.86 -11.10 7.85
CA ILE A 70 0.98 -11.53 9.25
C ILE A 70 2.30 -12.27 9.49
N ASP A 71 2.59 -13.25 8.64
CA ASP A 71 3.79 -14.09 8.73
C ASP A 71 4.73 -13.83 7.55
N PRO A 72 6.06 -13.90 7.75
CA PRO A 72 7.02 -13.80 6.66
C PRO A 72 6.73 -14.84 5.57
N LEU A 73 6.66 -14.40 4.31
CA LEU A 73 6.28 -15.25 3.17
C LEU A 73 4.88 -15.89 3.29
N GLY A 74 4.07 -15.44 4.25
CA GLY A 74 2.66 -15.76 4.37
C GLY A 74 1.82 -15.02 3.32
N GLU A 75 0.51 -15.08 3.49
CA GLU A 75 -0.42 -14.39 2.59
C GLU A 75 -0.17 -12.88 2.59
N LEU A 76 -0.03 -12.32 1.39
CA LEU A 76 0.15 -10.89 1.18
C LEU A 76 -1.15 -10.31 0.65
N CYS A 77 -1.84 -9.52 1.47
CA CYS A 77 -3.03 -8.78 1.09
C CYS A 77 -2.67 -7.35 0.71
N VAL A 78 -3.27 -6.85 -0.37
CA VAL A 78 -3.08 -5.50 -0.89
C VAL A 78 -4.40 -4.76 -0.78
N ARG A 79 -4.39 -3.60 -0.10
CA ARG A 79 -5.57 -2.75 0.07
C ARG A 79 -5.37 -1.44 -0.65
N TRP A 80 -6.39 -1.00 -1.39
CA TRP A 80 -6.43 0.30 -2.05
C TRP A 80 -6.59 1.42 -1.02
N THR A 81 -5.82 2.49 -1.16
CA THR A 81 -5.91 3.68 -0.29
C THR A 81 -6.35 4.94 -1.05
N GLY A 82 -6.64 4.83 -2.36
CA GLY A 82 -7.14 5.96 -3.15
C GLY A 82 -6.14 7.07 -3.41
N GLY A 83 -4.85 6.90 -3.05
CA GLY A 83 -3.88 7.98 -3.12
C GLY A 83 -4.17 9.12 -2.14
N ALA A 84 -4.63 8.78 -0.93
CA ALA A 84 -4.88 9.75 0.15
C ALA A 84 -3.58 10.35 0.73
N GLN A 85 -2.69 10.89 -0.09
CA GLN A 85 -1.84 12.01 0.32
C GLN A 85 -2.62 13.30 0.08
N GLN A 86 -3.52 13.58 1.02
CA GLN A 86 -4.00 14.89 1.48
C GLN A 86 -5.37 14.69 2.12
N SER A 87 -5.41 14.17 3.35
CA SER A 87 -6.43 14.42 4.39
C SER A 87 -6.35 13.32 5.47
N ALA A 88 -5.17 13.03 6.00
CA ALA A 88 -5.11 12.53 7.36
C ALA A 88 -5.17 13.77 8.26
N ALA A 89 -6.36 14.37 8.39
CA ALA A 89 -6.62 15.24 9.51
C ALA A 89 -6.58 14.34 10.75
N VAL A 90 -5.47 14.42 11.47
CA VAL A 90 -5.39 13.95 12.85
C VAL A 90 -6.45 14.73 13.60
N THR A 91 -7.59 14.11 13.91
CA THR A 91 -8.50 14.67 14.91
C THR A 91 -7.85 14.40 16.25
N ASP A 92 -7.05 15.35 16.71
CA ASP A 92 -6.71 15.50 18.12
C ASP A 92 -8.02 15.53 18.91
N PRO A 93 -8.25 14.63 19.88
CA PRO A 93 -9.38 14.77 20.78
C PRO A 93 -9.19 16.06 21.57
N VAL A 94 -10.17 16.95 21.47
CA VAL A 94 -10.28 18.16 22.29
C VAL A 94 -10.34 17.73 23.76
N ASP A 95 -9.28 18.03 24.52
CA ASP A 95 -9.26 17.95 25.97
C ASP A 95 -10.16 19.09 26.50
N GLU A 96 -11.31 18.73 27.06
CA GLU A 96 -12.26 19.66 27.68
C GLU A 96 -11.58 20.38 28.85
N PRO A 97 -11.69 21.71 28.98
CA PRO A 97 -11.14 22.41 30.13
C PRO A 97 -11.91 21.99 31.39
N ASN A 98 -11.20 21.38 32.34
CA ASN A 98 -11.67 21.12 33.69
C ASN A 98 -12.24 22.42 34.30
N ASN A 99 -13.55 22.48 34.43
CA ASN A 99 -14.23 23.42 35.30
C ASN A 99 -14.15 22.87 36.72
N ASP A 100 -13.00 23.04 37.36
CA ASP A 100 -12.87 22.85 38.81
C ASP A 100 -13.70 23.95 39.48
N GLY A 101 -14.87 23.54 39.96
CA GLY A 101 -15.70 24.36 40.83
C GLY A 101 -14.91 24.71 42.08
N GLN A 102 -14.55 25.98 42.20
CA GLN A 102 -14.19 26.59 43.48
C GLN A 102 -15.36 27.46 43.91
N ASP A 103 -16.42 26.78 44.37
CA ASP A 103 -17.24 27.36 45.41
C ASP A 103 -16.44 27.33 46.73
N ASP A 104 -16.84 28.24 47.64
CA ASP A 104 -16.49 28.30 49.06
C ASP A 104 -15.15 28.97 49.41
N GLU A 105 -15.04 29.91 50.36
CA GLU A 105 -15.99 30.50 51.31
C GLU A 105 -15.28 31.70 51.98
N ASP A 106 -16.09 32.70 52.30
CA ASP A 106 -15.93 33.77 53.30
C ASP A 106 -14.79 33.56 54.34
N TYR A 107 -13.77 34.43 54.37
CA TYR A 107 -12.96 34.64 55.57
C TYR A 107 -12.94 36.12 55.94
N ARG A 108 -13.59 36.37 57.07
CA ARG A 108 -13.83 37.63 57.77
C ARG A 108 -12.57 38.34 58.25
#